data_AF-A0A958ISV2-F1
#
_entry.id   AF-A0A958ISV2-F1
#
_cell.length_a   1.000
_cell.length_b   1.000
_cell.length_c   1.000
_cell.angle_alpha   90.00
_cell.angle_beta   90.00
_cell.angle_gamma   90.00
#
_symmetry.space_group_name_H-M   'P 1'
#
loop_
_entity.id
_entity.type
_entity.pdbx_description
1 polymer ?
#
loop_
_entity_poly.entity_id
_entity_poly.type
_entity_poly.pdbx_seq_one_letter_code
_entity_poly.pdbx_strand_id
1 'polypeptide(L)'
;AYGSDHMDRNLLPPIAVQRAEARFRIRFAPENVWVIGDTPRDVECARVNHYRALAVATGGWPPAQLQESAPDALLPDLSDMEAVLKILRA
;
A
#
# COMPACT_ATOMS: atom_id res chain seq x y z
N ALA A 1 -2.77 2.06 10.69
CA ALA A 1 -1.97 2.90 11.62
C ALA A 1 -2.17 4.35 11.23
N TYR A 2 -1.82 5.27 12.11
CA TYR A 2 -1.85 6.72 11.91
C TYR A 2 -0.42 7.26 11.98
N GLY A 3 -0.16 8.43 11.40
CA GLY A 3 1.17 9.06 11.47
C GLY A 3 1.66 9.37 12.89
N SER A 4 0.75 9.42 13.87
CA SER A 4 1.10 9.57 15.29
C SER A 4 1.58 8.27 15.96
N ASP A 5 1.40 7.12 15.31
CA ASP A 5 1.81 5.83 15.87
C ASP A 5 3.33 5.65 15.83
N HIS A 6 4.01 6.20 14.82
CA HIS A 6 5.46 6.12 14.69
C HIS A 6 6.01 7.19 13.73
N MET A 7 7.23 7.69 14.00
CA MET A 7 7.89 8.72 13.17
C MET A 7 8.46 8.16 11.87
N ASP A 8 9.01 6.95 11.93
CA ASP A 8 9.38 6.16 10.75
C ASP A 8 8.14 5.55 10.10
N ARG A 9 7.88 5.93 8.85
CA ARG A 9 6.75 5.43 8.07
C ARG A 9 6.81 3.94 7.82
N ASN A 10 8.01 3.36 7.71
CA ASN A 10 8.19 1.93 7.44
C ASN A 10 7.68 1.05 8.58
N LEU A 11 7.50 1.61 9.77
CA LEU A 11 6.96 0.92 10.94
C LEU A 11 5.44 1.05 11.10
N LEU A 12 4.78 1.85 10.25
CA LEU A 12 3.32 2.03 10.30
C LEU A 12 2.53 0.82 9.75
N PRO A 13 2.89 0.18 8.61
CA PRO A 13 2.12 -0.94 8.09
C PRO A 13 2.05 -2.14 9.05
N PRO A 14 3.13 -2.59 9.73
CA PRO A 14 3.03 -3.65 10.73
C PRO A 14 2.01 -3.35 11.84
N ILE A 15 1.94 -2.10 12.30
CA ILE A 15 0.96 -1.67 13.32
C ILE A 15 -0.47 -1.78 12.75
N ALA A 16 -0.67 -1.42 11.49
CA ALA A 16 -1.97 -1.56 10.82
C ALA A 16 -2.38 -3.03 10.70
N VAL A 17 -1.47 -3.90 10.26
CA VAL A 17 -1.69 -5.34 10.14
C VAL A 17 -2.00 -5.95 11.51
N GLN A 18 -1.20 -5.67 12.53
CA GLN A 18 -1.43 -6.20 13.89
C GLN A 18 -2.83 -5.83 14.42
N ARG A 19 -3.28 -4.59 14.19
CA ARG A 19 -4.64 -4.15 14.56
C ARG A 19 -5.71 -4.90 13.77
N ALA A 20 -5.51 -5.13 12.47
CA ALA A 20 -6.41 -5.92 11.64
C ALA A 20 -6.48 -7.38 12.11
N GLU A 21 -5.35 -8.02 12.34
CA GLU A 21 -5.26 -9.40 12.84
C GLU A 21 -5.98 -9.57 14.18
N ALA A 22 -5.79 -8.63 15.11
CA ALA A 22 -6.50 -8.63 16.39
C ALA A 22 -8.03 -8.49 16.21
N ARG A 23 -8.46 -7.66 15.26
CA ARG A 23 -9.88 -7.39 14.99
C ARG A 23 -10.60 -8.55 14.31
N PHE A 24 -9.93 -9.22 13.36
CA PHE A 24 -10.50 -10.29 12.54
C PHE A 24 -10.14 -11.69 13.04
N ARG A 25 -9.22 -11.80 14.00
CA ARG A 25 -8.73 -13.07 14.58
C ARG A 25 -8.17 -14.03 13.52
N ILE A 26 -7.55 -13.46 12.49
CA ILE A 26 -6.83 -14.18 11.44
C ILE A 26 -5.45 -13.56 11.28
N ARG A 27 -4.50 -14.33 10.75
CA ARG A 27 -3.21 -13.77 10.31
C ARG A 27 -3.24 -13.51 8.82
N PHE A 28 -2.64 -12.40 8.40
CA PHE A 28 -2.50 -12.08 6.99
C PHE A 28 -1.09 -12.43 6.52
N ALA A 29 -1.00 -13.27 5.49
CA ALA A 29 0.26 -13.48 4.80
C ALA A 29 0.71 -12.16 4.14
N PRO A 30 2.01 -11.79 4.14
CA PRO A 30 2.50 -10.53 3.58
C PRO A 30 2.03 -10.27 2.14
N GLU A 31 1.96 -11.31 1.32
CA GLU A 31 1.47 -11.24 -0.07
C GLU A 31 -0.02 -10.88 -0.21
N ASN A 32 -0.80 -11.02 0.88
CA ASN A 32 -2.21 -10.64 0.94
C ASN A 32 -2.41 -9.24 1.56
N VAL A 33 -1.33 -8.53 1.88
CA VAL A 33 -1.37 -7.16 2.41
C VAL A 33 -1.00 -6.20 1.30
N TRP A 34 -1.86 -5.20 1.09
CA TRP A 34 -1.65 -4.12 0.14
C TRP A 34 -1.45 -2.78 0.86
N VAL A 35 -0.42 -2.05 0.47
CA VAL A 35 -0.27 -0.62 0.74
C VAL A 35 -0.75 0.13 -0.48
N ILE A 36 -1.68 1.06 -0.30
CA ILE A 36 -2.21 1.91 -1.36
C ILE A 36 -1.83 3.36 -1.04
N GLY A 37 -1.17 4.04 -1.97
CA GLY A 37 -0.68 5.40 -1.74
C GLY A 37 -0.26 6.13 -3.01
N ASP A 38 -0.02 7.43 -2.88
CA ASP A 38 0.24 8.37 -3.97
C ASP A 38 1.67 8.94 -3.94
N THR A 39 2.55 8.37 -3.11
CA THR A 39 3.95 8.77 -3.01
C THR A 39 4.89 7.58 -3.19
N PRO A 40 6.13 7.80 -3.69
CA PRO A 40 7.16 6.76 -3.75
C PRO A 40 7.45 6.10 -2.38
N ARG A 41 7.25 6.86 -1.29
CA ARG A 41 7.43 6.36 0.08
C ARG A 41 6.40 5.31 0.47
N ASP A 42 5.20 5.33 -0.12
CA ASP A 42 4.19 4.30 0.15
C ASP A 42 4.60 2.97 -0.47
N VAL A 43 5.22 3.02 -1.65
CA VAL A 43 5.79 1.84 -2.31
C VAL A 43 7.00 1.31 -1.54
N GLU A 44 7.92 2.19 -1.14
CA GLU A 44 9.06 1.82 -0.26
C GLU A 44 8.57 1.11 1.01
N CYS A 45 7.56 1.68 1.65
CA CYS A 45 6.96 1.17 2.88
C CYS A 45 6.38 -0.24 2.69
N ALA A 46 5.73 -0.51 1.55
CA ALA A 46 5.29 -1.86 1.20
C ALA A 46 6.47 -2.83 1.07
N ARG A 47 7.53 -2.41 0.34
CA ARG A 47 8.69 -3.25 0.03
C ARG A 47 9.49 -3.64 1.26
N VAL A 48 9.74 -2.70 2.18
CA VAL A 48 10.43 -2.97 3.46
C VAL A 48 9.70 -4.03 4.28
N ASN A 49 8.36 -4.09 4.15
CA ASN A 49 7.53 -5.03 4.88
C ASN A 49 7.14 -6.29 4.08
N HIS A 50 7.69 -6.47 2.87
CA HIS A 50 7.34 -7.56 1.95
C HIS A 50 5.85 -7.62 1.57
N TYR A 51 5.19 -6.46 1.56
CA TYR A 51 3.80 -6.28 1.15
C TYR A 51 3.72 -5.88 -0.33
N ARG A 52 2.51 -5.95 -0.87
CA ARG A 52 2.21 -5.45 -2.21
C ARG A 52 1.89 -3.96 -2.19
N ALA A 53 2.17 -3.27 -3.29
CA ALA A 53 1.97 -1.84 -3.46
C ALA A 53 1.08 -1.55 -4.67
N LEU A 54 0.00 -0.81 -4.45
CA LEU A 54 -0.77 -0.16 -5.50
C LEU A 54 -0.53 1.35 -5.40
N ALA A 55 0.22 1.89 -6.35
CA ALA A 55 0.40 3.32 -6.47
C ALA A 55 -0.80 3.96 -7.20
N VAL A 56 -1.22 5.15 -6.77
CA VAL A 56 -2.26 5.93 -7.44
C VAL A 56 -1.77 7.33 -7.76
N ALA A 57 -1.99 7.81 -8.99
CA ALA A 57 -1.50 9.09 -9.46
C ALA A 57 -2.42 10.28 -9.12
N THR A 58 -3.06 10.24 -7.96
CA THR A 58 -3.93 11.31 -7.45
C THR A 58 -3.19 12.38 -6.66
N GLY A 59 -1.91 12.13 -6.34
CA GLY A 59 -1.06 12.98 -5.54
C GLY A 59 -0.26 14.02 -6.33
N GLY A 60 0.73 14.63 -5.65
CA GLY A 60 1.66 15.58 -6.27
C GLY A 60 2.80 14.94 -7.07
N TRP A 61 2.92 13.61 -7.06
CA TRP A 61 3.98 12.88 -7.75
C TRP A 61 3.55 12.50 -9.18
N PRO A 62 4.37 12.79 -10.21
CA PRO A 62 4.10 12.34 -11.57
C PRO A 62 4.02 10.81 -11.66
N PRO A 63 3.15 10.25 -12.52
CA PRO A 63 3.05 8.80 -12.73
C PRO A 63 4.38 8.12 -13.03
N ALA A 64 5.27 8.79 -13.78
CA ALA A 64 6.60 8.27 -14.10
C ALA A 64 7.47 8.05 -12.85
N GLN A 65 7.43 8.97 -11.87
CA GLN A 65 8.19 8.83 -10.63
C GLN A 65 7.59 7.75 -9.72
N LEU A 66 6.27 7.58 -9.74
CA LEU A 66 5.62 6.45 -9.07
C LEU A 66 6.04 5.13 -9.71
N GLN A 67 6.08 5.04 -11.04
CA GLN A 67 6.53 3.86 -11.77
C GLN A 67 8.00 3.51 -11.43
N GLU A 68 8.88 4.50 -11.31
CA GLU A 68 10.30 4.31 -10.93
C GLU A 68 10.48 3.66 -9.56
N SER A 69 9.52 3.85 -8.64
CA SER A 69 9.52 3.18 -7.33
C SER A 69 9.11 1.70 -7.39
N ALA A 70 8.77 1.18 -8.58
CA ALA A 70 8.42 -0.20 -8.87
C ALA A 70 7.27 -0.77 -8.00
N PRO A 71 6.07 -0.15 -8.02
CA PRO A 71 4.87 -0.73 -7.40
C PRO A 71 4.43 -2.00 -8.13
N ASP A 72 3.62 -2.84 -7.48
CA ASP A 72 3.03 -4.02 -8.13
C ASP A 72 1.96 -3.62 -9.15
N ALA A 73 1.31 -2.47 -8.94
CA ALA A 73 0.40 -1.86 -9.88
C ALA A 73 0.40 -0.33 -9.74
N LEU A 74 0.07 0.36 -10.84
CA LEU A 74 -0.11 1.81 -10.89
C LEU A 74 -1.45 2.12 -11.57
N LEU A 75 -2.28 2.94 -10.94
CA LEU A 75 -3.53 3.46 -11.50
C LEU A 75 -3.55 4.99 -11.50
N PRO A 76 -4.31 5.64 -12.40
CA PRO A 76 -4.48 7.09 -12.35
C PRO A 76 -5.23 7.52 -11.08
N ASP A 77 -6.27 6.78 -10.70
CA ASP A 77 -7.08 6.97 -9.50
C ASP A 77 -7.84 5.67 -9.16
N LEU A 78 -8.72 5.72 -8.16
CA LEU A 78 -9.53 4.57 -7.70
C LEU A 78 -10.98 4.59 -8.20
N SER A 79 -11.30 5.41 -9.22
CA SER A 79 -12.68 5.57 -9.70
C SER A 79 -13.19 4.35 -10.47
N ASP A 80 -12.32 3.62 -11.15
CA ASP A 80 -12.63 2.34 -11.79
C ASP A 80 -12.54 1.18 -10.79
N MET A 81 -13.66 0.88 -10.14
CA MET A 81 -13.76 -0.19 -9.16
C MET A 81 -13.44 -1.57 -9.74
N GLU A 82 -13.76 -1.82 -11.02
CA GLU A 82 -13.50 -3.12 -11.63
C GLU A 82 -12.00 -3.33 -11.85
N ALA A 83 -11.29 -2.30 -12.32
CA ALA A 83 -9.83 -2.30 -12.44
C ALA A 83 -9.16 -2.51 -11.07
N VAL A 84 -9.62 -1.80 -10.03
CA VAL A 84 -9.09 -1.94 -8.66
C VAL A 84 -9.26 -3.37 -8.14
N LEU A 85 -10.48 -3.94 -8.24
CA LEU A 85 -10.74 -5.29 -7.74
C LEU A 85 -9.97 -6.35 -8.50
N LYS A 86 -9.74 -6.17 -9.81
CA LYS A 86 -8.91 -7.08 -10.60
C LYS A 86 -7.47 -7.13 -10.09
N ILE A 87 -6.91 -5.98 -9.72
CA ILE A 87 -5.55 -5.88 -9.17
C ILE A 87 -5.48 -6.51 -7.78
N LEU A 88 -6.39 -6.14 -6.87
CA LEU A 88 -6.32 -6.57 -5.47
C LEU A 88 -6.64 -8.05 -5.24
N ARG A 89 -7.22 -8.73 -6.24
CA ARG A 89 -7.55 -10.17 -6.19
C ARG A 89 -6.54 -11.08 -6.92
N ALA A 90 -5.58 -10.52 -7.64
CA ALA A 90 -4.50 -11.27 -8.29
C ALA A 90 -3.53 -11.84 -7.24
#